data_AF-A0A2V8GFV8-F1
#
_entry.id   AF-A0A2V8GFV8-F1
#
_cell.length_a   1.000
_cell.length_b   1.000
_cell.length_c   1.000
_cell.angle_alpha   90.00
_cell.angle_beta   90.00
_cell.angle_gamma   90.00
#
_symmetry.space_group_name_H-M   'P 1'
#
loop_
_entity.id
_entity.type
_entity.pdbx_description
1 polymer ?
#
loop_
_entity_poly.entity_id
_entity_poly.type
_entity_poly.pdbx_seq_one_letter_code
_entity_poly.pdbx_strand_id
1 'polypeptide(L)'
;MPKTISRRQLVTFDVPSLDRADHVIRVHRRAMACRFEVLLAGEDARFVPAAREALDEADRIEAALTVFRDTSDLVEEAGGRA
;
A
#
# COMPACT_ATOMS: atom_id res chain seq x y z
N MET A 1 21.31 -1.60 -4.89
CA MET A 1 21.62 -0.29 -4.26
C MET A 1 20.30 0.40 -3.95
N PRO A 2 20.01 0.75 -2.69
CA PRO A 2 18.76 1.46 -2.37
C PRO A 2 18.81 2.85 -3.00
N LYS A 3 17.76 3.23 -3.74
CA LYS A 3 17.63 4.58 -4.32
C LYS A 3 17.26 5.55 -3.20
N THR A 4 18.10 6.57 -2.96
CA THR A 4 17.80 7.65 -2.01
C THR A 4 16.64 8.49 -2.55
N ILE A 5 15.49 8.45 -1.88
CA ILE A 5 14.33 9.28 -2.23
C ILE A 5 14.41 10.60 -1.45
N SER A 6 14.32 11.75 -2.13
CA SER A 6 14.30 13.04 -1.44
C SER A 6 12.94 13.31 -0.77
N ARG A 7 12.93 14.08 0.32
CA ARG A 7 11.68 14.49 1.01
C ARG A 7 10.68 15.16 0.07
N ARG A 8 11.17 15.97 -0.88
CA ARG A 8 10.33 16.65 -1.86
C ARG A 8 9.59 15.62 -2.73
N GLN A 9 10.30 14.62 -3.24
CA GLN A 9 9.73 13.57 -4.08
C GLN A 9 8.68 12.73 -3.36
N LEU A 10 8.83 12.51 -2.05
CA LEU A 10 7.81 11.84 -1.23
C LEU A 10 6.51 12.65 -1.13
N VAL A 11 6.60 13.98 -1.04
CA VAL A 11 5.43 14.85 -0.85
C VAL A 11 4.70 15.12 -2.17
N THR A 12 5.44 15.24 -3.27
CA THR A 12 4.85 15.46 -4.59
C THR A 12 4.39 14.18 -5.27
N PHE A 13 4.72 13.01 -4.70
CA PHE A 13 4.54 11.70 -5.34
C PHE A 13 5.10 11.69 -6.77
N ASP A 14 6.19 12.43 -6.98
CA ASP A 14 6.89 12.53 -8.25
C ASP A 14 7.78 11.30 -8.41
N VAL A 15 7.35 10.38 -9.27
CA VAL A 15 8.04 9.11 -9.54
C VAL A 15 8.59 9.19 -10.98
N PRO A 16 9.91 9.45 -11.16
CA PRO A 16 10.50 9.75 -12.48
C PRO A 16 10.37 8.67 -13.56
N SER A 17 9.95 7.46 -13.20
CA SER A 17 9.66 6.38 -14.14
C SER A 17 8.24 6.45 -14.71
N LEU A 18 7.29 7.07 -14.01
CA LEU A 18 5.91 7.20 -14.48
C LEU A 18 5.75 8.36 -15.46
N ASP A 19 6.50 9.45 -15.29
CA ASP A 19 6.45 10.63 -16.17
C ASP A 19 6.86 10.36 -17.62
N ARG A 20 7.63 9.28 -17.84
CA ARG A 20 8.11 8.85 -19.15
C ARG A 20 7.34 7.65 -19.73
N ALA A 21 6.34 7.15 -19.01
CA ALA A 21 5.57 6.00 -19.45
C ALA A 21 4.51 6.43 -20.48
N ASP A 22 4.35 5.64 -21.54
CA ASP A 22 3.30 5.88 -22.55
C ASP A 22 1.89 5.77 -21.94
N HIS A 23 1.73 4.92 -20.92
CA HIS A 23 0.53 4.81 -20.10
C HIS A 23 0.88 4.30 -18.70
N VAL A 24 -0.03 4.51 -17.75
CA VAL A 24 0.14 4.08 -16.35
C VAL A 24 -0.92 3.04 -16.00
N ILE A 25 -0.50 1.94 -15.39
CA ILE A 25 -1.37 0.93 -14.80
C ILE A 25 -1.51 1.26 -13.32
N ARG A 26 -2.75 1.45 -12.87
CA ARG A 26 -3.07 1.72 -11.46
C ARG A 26 -3.76 0.50 -10.84
N VAL A 27 -3.09 -0.13 -9.90
CA VAL A 27 -3.66 -1.19 -9.08
C VAL A 27 -4.05 -0.58 -7.74
N HIS A 28 -5.25 -0.85 -7.25
CA HIS A 28 -5.70 -0.28 -5.97
C HIS A 28 -6.42 -1.31 -5.11
N ARG A 29 -6.41 -1.07 -3.79
CA ARG A 29 -7.16 -1.83 -2.80
C ARG A 29 -7.72 -0.88 -1.75
N ARG A 30 -8.89 -1.21 -1.20
CA ARG A 30 -9.47 -0.47 -0.08
C ARG A 30 -9.20 -1.25 1.19
N ALA A 31 -8.52 -0.61 2.13
CA ALA A 31 -8.26 -1.16 3.45
C ALA A 31 -8.23 0.00 4.47
N MET A 32 -8.60 -0.25 5.72
CA MET A 32 -8.60 0.73 6.81
C MET A 32 -9.39 2.02 6.46
N ALA A 33 -10.54 1.86 5.78
CA ALA A 33 -11.34 2.96 5.22
C ALA A 33 -10.62 3.88 4.21
N CYS A 34 -9.39 3.58 3.84
CA CYS A 34 -8.56 4.31 2.88
C CYS A 34 -8.43 3.54 1.56
N ARG A 35 -7.86 4.20 0.55
CA ARG A 35 -7.45 3.57 -0.71
C ARG A 35 -5.93 3.55 -0.78
N PHE A 36 -5.37 2.36 -0.95
CA PHE A 36 -3.96 2.15 -1.24
C PHE A 36 -3.79 1.88 -2.73
N GLU A 37 -2.78 2.48 -3.34
CA GLU A 37 -2.54 2.40 -4.78
C GLU A 37 -1.08 2.08 -5.07
N VAL A 38 -0.85 1.25 -6.09
CA VAL A 38 0.45 1.03 -6.72
C VAL A 38 0.34 1.44 -8.18
N LEU A 39 1.24 2.32 -8.60
CA LEU A 39 1.33 2.82 -9.96
C LEU A 39 2.50 2.13 -10.65
N LEU A 40 2.23 1.57 -11.83
CA LEU A 40 3.23 0.93 -12.69
C LEU A 40 3.25 1.64 -14.04
N ALA A 41 4.43 1.79 -14.62
CA ALA A 41 4.54 2.16 -16.03
C ALA A 41 3.97 1.03 -16.91
N GLY A 42 3.49 1.37 -18.10
CA GLY A 42 2.95 0.40 -19.05
C GLY A 42 3.92 -0.73 -19.40
N GLU A 43 5.22 -0.41 -19.54
CA GLU A 43 6.27 -1.42 -19.76
C GLU A 43 6.42 -2.42 -18.60
N ASP A 44 5.97 -2.06 -17.41
CA ASP A 44 6.09 -2.83 -16.18
C ASP A 44 4.82 -3.65 -15.88
N ALA A 45 3.91 -3.83 -16.85
CA ALA A 45 2.68 -4.60 -16.70
C ALA A 45 2.88 -6.01 -16.12
N ARG A 46 4.04 -6.64 -16.38
CA ARG A 46 4.41 -7.95 -15.82
C ARG A 46 4.45 -7.98 -14.28
N PHE A 47 4.60 -6.83 -13.62
CA PHE A 47 4.67 -6.70 -12.16
C PHE A 47 3.32 -6.46 -11.50
N VAL A 48 2.21 -6.44 -12.25
CA VAL A 48 0.86 -6.34 -11.67
C VAL A 48 0.59 -7.39 -10.58
N PRO A 49 1.00 -8.67 -10.70
CA PRO A 49 0.83 -9.63 -9.61
C PRO A 49 1.56 -9.23 -8.32
N ALA A 50 2.81 -8.76 -8.43
CA ALA A 50 3.58 -8.28 -7.29
C ALA A 50 2.99 -7.01 -6.66
N ALA A 51 2.43 -6.11 -7.48
CA ALA A 51 1.70 -4.94 -7.00
C ALA A 51 0.44 -5.33 -6.20
N ARG A 52 -0.25 -6.40 -6.60
CA ARG A 52 -1.40 -6.95 -5.86
C ARG A 52 -0.96 -7.56 -4.53
N GLU A 53 0.10 -8.37 -4.54
CA GLU A 53 0.68 -8.95 -3.33
C GLU A 53 1.12 -7.88 -2.32
N ALA A 54 1.73 -6.80 -2.80
CA ALA A 54 2.09 -5.66 -1.96
C ALA A 54 0.85 -4.98 -1.34
N LEU A 55 -0.26 -4.88 -2.09
CA LEU A 55 -1.52 -4.36 -1.57
C LEU A 55 -2.20 -5.32 -0.60
N ASP A 56 -1.98 -6.63 -0.71
CA ASP A 56 -2.49 -7.62 0.25
C ASP A 56 -1.85 -7.46 1.64
N GLU A 57 -0.67 -6.81 1.76
CA GLU A 57 -0.14 -6.38 3.07
C GLU A 57 -1.07 -5.39 3.76
N ALA A 58 -1.72 -4.47 3.01
CA ALA A 58 -2.64 -3.51 3.62
C ALA A 58 -3.86 -4.19 4.25
N ASP A 59 -4.33 -5.29 3.65
CA ASP A 59 -5.38 -6.14 4.23
C ASP A 59 -4.90 -6.89 5.48
N ARG A 60 -3.65 -7.38 5.48
CA ARG A 60 -3.06 -8.04 6.65
C ARG A 60 -2.91 -7.07 7.82
N ILE A 61 -2.44 -5.85 7.55
CA ILE A 61 -2.36 -4.77 8.53
C ILE A 61 -3.74 -4.41 9.05
N GLU A 62 -4.74 -4.28 8.17
CA GLU A 62 -6.11 -4.03 8.61
C GLU A 62 -6.64 -5.18 9.48
N ALA A 63 -6.39 -6.43 9.11
CA ALA A 63 -6.83 -7.59 9.90
C ALA A 63 -6.19 -7.62 11.30
N ALA A 64 -4.92 -7.25 11.43
CA ALA A 64 -4.20 -7.21 12.70
C ALA A 64 -4.55 -5.99 13.57
N LEU A 65 -4.90 -4.86 12.95
CA LEU A 65 -5.06 -3.57 13.65
C LEU A 65 -6.49 -3.03 13.66
N THR A 66 -7.45 -3.69 13.03
CA THR A 66 -8.82 -3.17 13.02
C THR A 66 -9.50 -3.41 14.37
N VAL A 67 -9.87 -2.35 15.08
CA VAL A 67 -10.69 -2.46 16.31
C VAL A 67 -12.14 -2.89 16.03
N PHE A 68 -12.50 -3.07 14.76
CA PHE A 68 -13.85 -3.39 14.31
C PHE A 68 -14.06 -4.89 14.04
N ARG A 69 -13.06 -5.74 14.31
CA ARG A 69 -13.18 -7.20 14.29
C ARG A 69 -12.73 -7.75 15.63
N ASP A 70 -13.55 -8.61 16.23
CA ASP A 70 -13.29 -9.20 17.54
C ASP A 70 -12.00 -10.06 17.59
N THR A 71 -11.43 -10.43 16.43
CA THR A 71 -10.22 -11.27 16.31
C THR A 71 -8.93 -10.47 16.06
N SER A 72 -8.97 -9.15 16.23
CA SER A 72 -7.83 -8.27 15.98
C SER A 72 -6.92 -8.18 17.20
N ASP A 73 -5.60 -8.07 16.98
CA ASP A 73 -4.61 -8.02 18.06
C ASP A 73 -4.86 -6.84 19.02
N LEU A 74 -5.46 -5.75 18.53
CA LEU A 74 -5.84 -4.60 19.37
C LEU A 74 -7.03 -4.86 20.31
N VAL A 75 -7.92 -5.80 19.95
CA VAL A 75 -9.05 -6.19 20.82
C VAL A 75 -8.55 -7.10 21.95
N GLU A 76 -7.60 -7.99 21.66
CA GLU A 76 -6.96 -8.86 22.65
C GLU A 76 -6.16 -8.07 23.70
N GLU A 77 -5.38 -7.07 23.29
CA GLU A 77 -4.60 -6.24 24.23
C GLU A 77 -5.46 -5.28 25.07
N ALA A 78 -6.60 -4.83 24.53
CA ALA A 78 -7.53 -3.94 25.25
C ALA A 78 -8.31 -4.63 26.38
N GLY A 79 -8.37 -5.97 26.39
CA GLY A 79 -9.03 -6.76 27.45
C GLY A 79 -8.23 -6.94 28.74
N GLY A 80 -6.95 -6.54 28.77
CA GLY A 80 -6.02 -6.78 29.88
C GLY A 80 -5.88 -5.65 30.90
N ARG A 81 -6.68 -4.58 30.80
CA ARG A 81 -6.58 -3.42 31.71
C ARG A 81 -7.96 -2.93 32.14
N ALA A 82 -8.63 -3.77 32.91
CA ALA A 82 -9.78 -3.41 33.75
C ALA A 82 -9.52 -3.85 35.19
#